data_AF-A0A3Q1GYP4-F1
#
_entry.id   AF-A0A3Q1GYP4-F1
#
_cell.length_a   1.000
_cell.length_b   1.000
_cell.length_c   1.000
_cell.angle_alpha   90.00
_cell.angle_beta   90.00
_cell.angle_gamma   90.00
#
_symmetry.space_group_name_H-M   'P 1'
#
loop_
_entity.id
_entity.type
_entity.pdbx_description
1 polymer ?
#
loop_
_entity_poly.entity_id
_entity_poly.type
_entity_poly.pdbx_seq_one_letter_code
_entity_poly.pdbx_strand_id
1 'polypeptide(L)'
;MLPLDLQELIAKAVVTTRAHNKCFLNVCFAYTSRYEITNAVREMAWGVEQGLIKASDVSESLLSECLYSNNSPNPDLLIRTSGEVRLSDFLLWQTSHSCLVFQSVLWPEYSFWNLCEAILQYQLNHKSIQKARELHREHQALQQLEADRACVAEHLQHHGNGKPADAQRRQEALLHYTACREDRVQDFLEALKHKRDSFYSDLCSEPVLA
;
A
#
# COMPACT_ATOMS: atom_id res chain seq x y z
N MET A 1 7.68 15.92 11.90
CA MET A 1 8.39 16.92 11.05
C MET A 1 7.63 18.24 10.95
N LEU A 2 6.31 18.26 11.19
CA LEU A 2 5.53 19.50 11.23
C LEU A 2 5.53 20.12 12.64
N PRO A 3 5.26 21.43 12.76
CA PRO A 3 4.92 22.06 14.04
C PRO A 3 3.77 21.33 14.75
N LEU A 4 3.80 21.31 16.08
CA LEU A 4 2.86 20.52 16.89
C LEU A 4 1.41 20.98 16.70
N ASP A 5 1.18 22.30 16.71
CA ASP A 5 -0.10 22.94 16.43
C ASP A 5 -0.69 22.50 15.08
N LEU A 6 0.15 22.40 14.04
CA LEU A 6 -0.29 21.93 12.74
C LEU A 6 -0.61 20.42 12.74
N GLN A 7 0.15 19.61 13.48
CA GLN A 7 -0.15 18.18 13.64
C GLN A 7 -1.51 17.96 14.31
N GLU A 8 -1.81 18.70 15.38
CA GLU A 8 -3.09 18.66 16.08
C GLU A 8 -4.26 19.07 15.18
N LEU A 9 -4.11 20.16 14.42
CA LEU A 9 -5.14 20.62 13.48
C LEU A 9 -5.42 19.58 12.39
N ILE A 10 -4.37 18.97 11.83
CA ILE A 10 -4.51 17.90 10.83
C ILE A 10 -5.19 16.68 11.45
N ALA A 11 -4.76 16.25 12.64
CA ALA A 11 -5.37 15.11 13.34
C ALA A 11 -6.86 15.34 13.58
N LYS A 12 -7.24 16.54 14.03
CA LYS A 12 -8.63 16.92 14.25
C LYS A 12 -9.46 16.88 12.96
N ALA A 13 -8.91 17.36 11.84
CA ALA A 13 -9.56 17.31 10.53
C ALA A 13 -9.77 15.87 10.02
N VAL A 14 -8.76 15.01 10.20
CA VAL A 14 -8.82 13.58 9.86
C VAL A 14 -9.89 12.87 10.70
N VAL A 15 -9.85 13.03 12.04
CA VAL A 15 -10.82 12.38 12.95
C VAL A 15 -12.25 12.85 12.67
N THR A 16 -12.45 14.14 12.39
CA THR A 16 -13.78 14.70 12.11
C THR A 16 -14.38 14.15 10.82
N THR A 17 -13.56 13.87 9.80
CA THR A 17 -14.04 13.44 8.47
C THR A 17 -13.97 11.92 8.24
N ARG A 18 -13.40 11.14 9.18
CA ARG A 18 -13.13 9.70 9.03
C ARG A 18 -14.34 8.82 8.66
N ALA A 19 -15.54 9.22 9.04
CA ALA A 19 -16.76 8.45 8.79
C ALA A 19 -17.42 8.78 7.43
N HIS A 20 -16.90 9.76 6.69
CA HIS A 20 -17.42 10.10 5.37
C HIS A 20 -17.00 9.06 4.32
N ASN A 21 -17.89 8.78 3.37
CA ASN A 21 -17.69 7.74 2.37
C ASN A 21 -18.08 8.14 0.93
N LYS A 22 -18.43 9.41 0.70
CA LYS A 22 -18.90 9.89 -0.62
C LYS A 22 -17.76 10.36 -1.53
N CYS A 23 -16.74 10.97 -0.94
CA CYS A 23 -15.59 11.53 -1.65
C CYS A 23 -14.39 11.50 -0.71
N PHE A 24 -13.21 11.26 -1.29
CA PHE A 24 -11.95 11.14 -0.55
C PHE A 24 -10.94 12.11 -1.14
N LEU A 25 -10.28 12.88 -0.28
CA LEU A 25 -9.19 13.79 -0.63
C LEU A 25 -7.98 13.45 0.22
N ASN A 26 -6.91 12.99 -0.42
CA ASN A 26 -5.64 12.70 0.23
C ASN A 26 -4.68 13.87 0.01
N VAL A 27 -4.37 14.61 1.08
CA VAL A 27 -3.39 15.70 1.02
C VAL A 27 -2.03 15.17 1.45
N CYS A 28 -1.11 15.00 0.49
CA CYS A 28 0.26 14.58 0.76
C CYS A 28 1.08 15.76 1.30
N PHE A 29 1.20 15.84 2.62
CA PHE A 29 1.87 16.94 3.31
C PHE A 29 3.12 16.45 4.04
N ALA A 30 4.26 17.14 3.87
CA ALA A 30 5.57 16.65 4.32
C ALA A 30 5.86 15.20 3.85
N TYR A 31 5.55 14.93 2.59
CA TYR A 31 5.52 13.60 2.00
C TYR A 31 6.59 13.43 0.91
N THR A 32 7.23 12.26 0.88
CA THR A 32 7.95 11.73 -0.28
C THR A 32 7.71 10.23 -0.38
N SER A 33 7.69 9.70 -1.61
CA SER A 33 7.40 8.29 -1.85
C SER A 33 8.49 7.38 -1.29
N ARG A 34 9.76 7.78 -1.39
CA ARG A 34 10.86 7.02 -0.75
C ARG A 34 10.71 6.93 0.77
N TYR A 35 10.26 8.00 1.43
CA TYR A 35 10.01 7.97 2.86
C TYR A 35 8.85 7.05 3.21
N GLU A 36 7.75 7.11 2.46
CA GLU A 36 6.61 6.21 2.61
C GLU A 36 7.00 4.74 2.45
N ILE A 37 7.73 4.39 1.38
CA ILE A 37 8.20 3.01 1.14
C ILE A 37 9.12 2.56 2.28
N THR A 38 10.03 3.41 2.73
CA THR A 38 10.91 3.09 3.87
C THR A 38 10.10 2.87 5.14
N ASN A 39 9.05 3.67 5.37
CA ASN A 39 8.15 3.50 6.50
C ASN A 39 7.38 2.18 6.41
N ALA A 40 6.81 1.84 5.26
CA ALA A 40 6.11 0.59 5.04
C ALA A 40 6.99 -0.63 5.35
N VAL A 41 8.26 -0.61 4.92
CA VAL A 41 9.24 -1.65 5.28
C VAL A 41 9.51 -1.69 6.79
N ARG A 42 9.61 -0.54 7.46
CA ARG A 42 9.77 -0.49 8.93
C ARG A 42 8.55 -1.05 9.67
N GLU A 43 7.33 -0.81 9.18
CA GLU A 43 6.11 -1.38 9.78
C GLU A 43 6.11 -2.91 9.65
N MET A 44 6.49 -3.46 8.49
CA MET A 44 6.64 -4.92 8.35
C MET A 44 7.77 -5.46 9.24
N ALA A 45 8.90 -4.78 9.33
CA ALA A 45 10.01 -5.19 10.22
C ALA A 45 9.57 -5.21 11.69
N TRP A 46 8.80 -4.21 12.12
CA TRP A 46 8.15 -4.20 13.43
C TRP A 46 7.21 -5.40 13.60
N GLY A 47 6.38 -5.71 12.61
CA GLY A 47 5.50 -6.89 12.63
C GLY A 47 6.26 -8.20 12.80
N VAL A 48 7.44 -8.34 12.18
CA VAL A 48 8.34 -9.49 12.36
C VAL A 48 8.94 -9.53 13.76
N GLU A 49 9.41 -8.40 14.28
CA GLU A 49 9.98 -8.30 15.64
C GLU A 49 8.95 -8.63 16.73
N GLN A 50 7.69 -8.23 16.53
CA GLN A 50 6.58 -8.56 17.44
C GLN A 50 6.06 -9.99 17.27
N GLY A 51 6.55 -10.74 16.26
CA GLY A 51 6.09 -12.09 15.97
C GLY A 51 4.67 -12.17 15.38
N LEU A 52 4.13 -11.07 14.87
CA LEU A 52 2.81 -11.00 14.22
C LEU A 52 2.85 -11.62 12.82
N ILE A 53 3.95 -11.40 12.10
CA ILE A 53 4.23 -11.98 10.78
C ILE A 53 5.62 -12.62 10.76
N LYS A 54 5.85 -13.52 9.80
CA LYS A 54 7.17 -14.09 9.52
C LYS A 54 7.85 -13.28 8.41
N ALA A 55 9.18 -13.35 8.35
CA ALA A 55 9.94 -12.78 7.23
C ALA A 55 9.48 -13.34 5.86
N SER A 56 9.02 -14.60 5.83
CA SER A 56 8.45 -15.26 4.65
C SER A 56 7.09 -14.70 4.22
N ASP A 57 6.41 -13.95 5.08
CA ASP A 57 5.09 -13.37 4.80
C ASP A 57 5.20 -12.01 4.10
N VAL A 58 6.41 -11.44 4.02
CA VAL A 58 6.67 -10.17 3.33
C VAL A 58 6.49 -10.33 1.83
N SER A 59 5.60 -9.52 1.26
CA SER A 59 5.26 -9.53 -0.16
C SER A 59 4.98 -8.12 -0.69
N GLU A 60 4.88 -7.98 -2.02
CA GLU A 60 4.48 -6.73 -2.66
C GLU A 60 3.08 -6.29 -2.20
N SER A 61 2.16 -7.24 -2.02
CA SER A 61 0.82 -6.99 -1.53
C SER A 61 0.86 -6.46 -0.09
N LEU A 62 1.63 -7.11 0.80
CA LEU A 62 1.75 -6.66 2.19
C LEU A 62 2.40 -5.26 2.30
N LEU A 63 3.40 -4.97 1.46
CA LEU A 63 4.00 -3.64 1.41
C LEU A 63 2.95 -2.58 1.04
N SER A 64 2.11 -2.87 0.05
CA SER A 64 1.03 -1.97 -0.39
C SER A 64 0.06 -1.64 0.74
N GLU A 65 -0.29 -2.63 1.56
CA GLU A 65 -1.13 -2.44 2.76
C GLU A 65 -0.45 -1.62 3.86
N CYS A 66 0.89 -1.56 3.86
CA CYS A 66 1.68 -0.78 4.82
C CYS A 66 1.96 0.66 4.37
N LEU A 67 1.60 1.05 3.15
CA LEU A 67 1.73 2.44 2.68
C LEU A 67 0.77 3.39 3.43
N TYR A 68 0.98 4.70 3.33
CA TYR A 68 0.04 5.69 3.87
C TYR A 68 -1.26 5.69 3.07
N SER A 69 -1.17 5.36 1.78
CA SER A 69 -2.31 5.30 0.85
C SER A 69 -3.09 3.98 0.89
N ASN A 70 -2.88 3.09 1.86
CA ASN A 70 -3.46 1.73 1.85
C ASN A 70 -5.01 1.70 1.77
N ASN A 71 -5.68 2.72 2.30
CA ASN A 71 -7.14 2.85 2.22
C ASN A 71 -7.63 3.42 0.88
N SER A 72 -6.76 3.61 -0.11
CA SER A 72 -7.08 4.14 -1.43
C SER A 72 -6.60 3.19 -2.53
N PRO A 73 -7.38 2.99 -3.59
CA PRO A 73 -6.87 2.30 -4.77
C PRO A 73 -5.73 3.12 -5.40
N ASN A 74 -4.83 2.42 -6.09
CA ASN A 74 -3.79 3.08 -6.88
C ASN A 74 -4.41 4.06 -7.89
N PRO A 75 -3.84 5.27 -8.09
CA PRO A 75 -4.41 6.24 -9.02
C PRO A 75 -4.53 5.71 -10.44
N ASP A 76 -5.61 6.01 -11.13
CA ASP A 76 -5.73 5.75 -12.57
C ASP A 76 -4.94 6.73 -13.42
N LEU A 77 -4.84 7.97 -12.92
CA LEU A 77 -4.29 9.10 -13.63
C LEU A 77 -3.45 9.93 -12.67
N LEU A 78 -2.19 10.18 -13.04
CA LEU A 78 -1.31 11.13 -12.37
C LEU A 78 -1.09 12.32 -13.29
N ILE A 79 -1.55 13.50 -12.85
CA ILE A 79 -1.41 14.76 -13.58
C ILE A 79 -0.31 15.58 -12.93
N ARG A 80 0.62 16.09 -13.74
CA ARG A 80 1.61 17.07 -13.32
C ARG A 80 1.58 18.29 -14.22
N THR A 81 1.41 19.45 -13.61
CA THR A 81 1.39 20.76 -14.25
C THR A 81 2.80 21.34 -14.39
N SER A 82 2.90 22.57 -14.88
CA SER A 82 4.13 23.38 -15.02
C SER A 82 5.15 22.88 -16.04
N GLY A 83 4.78 21.94 -16.92
CA GLY A 83 5.63 21.48 -18.02
C GLY A 83 6.77 20.54 -17.62
N GLU A 84 6.81 20.12 -16.36
CA GLU A 84 7.91 19.32 -15.82
C GLU A 84 7.67 17.83 -16.02
N VAL A 85 8.59 17.14 -16.70
CA VAL A 85 8.46 15.71 -17.06
C VAL A 85 9.18 14.78 -16.07
N ARG A 86 8.89 14.94 -14.78
CA ARG A 86 9.42 14.09 -13.69
C ARG A 86 8.33 13.78 -12.67
N LEU A 87 8.54 12.79 -11.81
CA LEU A 87 7.59 12.48 -10.73
C LEU A 87 7.90 13.23 -9.42
N SER A 88 9.13 13.72 -9.25
CA SER A 88 9.55 14.43 -8.02
C SER A 88 9.25 13.67 -6.72
N ASP A 89 9.54 12.37 -6.70
CA ASP A 89 9.37 11.51 -5.52
C ASP A 89 7.91 11.47 -5.01
N PHE A 90 6.96 11.46 -5.94
CA PHE A 90 5.53 11.42 -5.64
C PHE A 90 4.89 10.12 -6.12
N LEU A 91 4.24 9.40 -5.18
CA LEU A 91 3.48 8.17 -5.39
C LEU A 91 4.14 7.15 -6.35
N LEU A 92 5.45 6.90 -6.21
CA LEU A 92 6.23 6.08 -7.15
C LEU A 92 5.71 4.63 -7.19
N TRP A 93 5.35 4.09 -6.03
CA TRP A 93 4.79 2.75 -5.92
C TRP A 93 3.40 2.66 -6.57
N GLN A 94 2.51 3.56 -6.15
CA GLN A 94 1.10 3.56 -6.50
C GLN A 94 0.89 3.86 -7.99
N THR A 95 1.78 4.66 -8.61
CA THR A 95 1.61 5.13 -9.99
C THR A 95 2.38 4.34 -11.05
N SER A 96 2.97 3.21 -10.68
CA SER A 96 3.69 2.29 -11.58
C SER A 96 2.89 1.89 -12.83
N HIS A 97 1.56 1.76 -12.68
CA HIS A 97 0.62 1.39 -13.73
C HIS A 97 -0.53 2.41 -13.86
N SER A 98 -0.21 3.70 -13.70
CA SER A 98 -1.14 4.81 -13.93
C SER A 98 -0.91 5.45 -15.30
N CYS A 99 -1.91 6.15 -15.82
CA CYS A 99 -1.71 7.08 -16.92
C CYS A 99 -0.95 8.31 -16.39
N LEU A 100 0.20 8.63 -16.98
CA LEU A 100 0.98 9.81 -16.63
C LEU A 100 0.69 10.94 -17.63
N VAL A 101 0.23 12.08 -17.13
CA VAL A 101 -0.10 13.24 -17.96
C VAL A 101 0.68 14.45 -17.48
N PHE A 102 1.57 14.96 -18.33
CA PHE A 102 2.35 16.16 -18.09
C PHE A 102 1.77 17.30 -18.93
N GLN A 103 1.37 18.39 -18.27
CA GLN A 103 0.77 19.57 -18.93
C GLN A 103 1.59 20.82 -18.60
N SER A 104 1.76 21.70 -19.58
CA SER A 104 2.56 22.93 -19.44
C SER A 104 1.87 24.03 -18.63
N VAL A 105 0.54 24.00 -18.49
CA VAL A 105 -0.25 24.96 -17.72
C VAL A 105 0.23 25.04 -16.27
N LEU A 106 0.26 26.24 -15.68
CA LEU A 106 0.61 26.41 -14.27
C LEU A 106 -0.56 25.98 -13.38
N TRP A 107 -0.27 25.47 -12.17
CA TRP A 107 -1.31 24.99 -11.25
C TRP A 107 -2.42 26.02 -10.96
N PRO A 108 -2.13 27.31 -10.69
CA PRO A 108 -3.19 28.30 -10.45
C PRO A 108 -4.06 28.60 -11.68
N GLU A 109 -3.60 28.23 -12.87
CA GLU A 109 -4.29 28.46 -14.15
C GLU A 109 -5.01 27.20 -14.65
N TYR A 110 -5.00 26.11 -13.87
CA TYR A 110 -5.56 24.83 -14.27
C TYR A 110 -7.08 24.91 -14.44
N SER A 111 -7.57 24.57 -15.63
CA SER A 111 -8.99 24.65 -15.97
C SER A 111 -9.64 23.27 -16.06
N PHE A 112 -10.97 23.26 -16.06
CA PHE A 112 -11.77 22.05 -16.33
C PHE A 112 -11.37 21.37 -17.65
N TRP A 113 -11.00 22.14 -18.68
CA TRP A 113 -10.60 21.59 -19.98
C TRP A 113 -9.27 20.84 -19.92
N ASN A 114 -8.34 21.27 -19.05
CA ASN A 114 -7.10 20.54 -18.83
C ASN A 114 -7.36 19.19 -18.17
N LEU A 115 -8.31 19.13 -17.23
CA LEU A 115 -8.75 17.86 -16.64
C LEU A 115 -9.41 16.96 -17.68
N CYS A 116 -10.28 17.49 -18.55
CA CYS A 116 -10.89 16.73 -19.63
C CYS A 116 -9.85 16.13 -20.58
N GLU A 117 -8.82 16.90 -20.95
CA GLU A 117 -7.70 16.41 -21.75
C GLU A 117 -6.98 15.24 -21.06
N ALA A 118 -6.70 15.37 -19.76
CA ALA A 118 -6.04 14.31 -19.00
C ALA A 118 -6.89 13.03 -18.90
N ILE A 119 -8.21 13.18 -18.73
CA ILE A 119 -9.16 12.06 -18.76
C ILE A 119 -9.19 11.40 -20.15
N LEU A 120 -9.15 12.18 -21.24
CA LEU A 120 -9.07 11.64 -22.60
C LEU A 120 -7.79 10.82 -22.79
N GLN A 121 -6.65 11.30 -22.30
CA GLN A 121 -5.38 10.54 -22.34
C GLN A 121 -5.50 9.22 -21.58
N TYR A 122 -6.13 9.22 -20.41
CA TYR A 122 -6.43 7.98 -19.69
C TYR A 122 -7.30 7.03 -20.51
N GLN A 123 -8.40 7.53 -21.10
CA GLN A 123 -9.32 6.71 -21.90
C GLN A 123 -8.62 6.07 -23.12
N LEU A 124 -7.73 6.82 -23.79
CA LEU A 124 -6.94 6.32 -24.92
C LEU A 124 -5.99 5.18 -24.51
N ASN A 125 -5.40 5.27 -23.30
CA ASN A 125 -4.44 4.28 -22.78
C ASN A 125 -5.10 3.17 -21.94
N HIS A 126 -6.39 3.28 -21.62
CA HIS A 126 -7.08 2.44 -20.66
C HIS A 126 -6.88 0.95 -20.92
N LYS A 127 -7.05 0.49 -22.17
CA LYS A 127 -6.89 -0.94 -22.53
C LYS A 127 -5.49 -1.46 -22.24
N SER A 128 -4.45 -0.71 -22.59
CA SER A 128 -3.06 -1.09 -22.36
C SER A 128 -2.73 -1.11 -20.87
N ILE A 129 -3.21 -0.11 -20.12
CA ILE A 129 -3.04 -0.03 -18.66
C ILE A 129 -3.73 -1.22 -17.98
N GLN A 130 -4.97 -1.53 -18.34
CA GLN A 130 -5.71 -2.67 -17.76
C GLN A 130 -5.00 -3.99 -18.01
N LYS A 131 -4.53 -4.22 -19.23
CA LYS A 131 -3.74 -5.41 -19.58
C LYS A 131 -2.47 -5.52 -18.73
N ALA A 132 -1.73 -4.42 -18.55
CA ALA A 132 -0.52 -4.43 -17.74
C ALA A 132 -0.83 -4.71 -16.26
N ARG A 133 -1.90 -4.12 -15.71
CA ARG A 133 -2.36 -4.38 -14.34
C ARG A 133 -2.83 -5.82 -14.12
N GLU A 134 -3.45 -6.45 -15.12
CA GLU A 134 -3.87 -7.85 -15.07
C GLU A 134 -2.65 -8.78 -15.06
N LEU A 135 -1.72 -8.61 -16.00
CA LEU A 135 -0.47 -9.38 -16.06
C LEU A 135 0.35 -9.24 -14.77
N HIS A 136 0.41 -8.04 -14.20
CA HIS A 136 1.11 -7.81 -12.92
C HIS A 136 0.45 -8.57 -11.76
N ARG A 137 -0.89 -8.57 -11.68
CA ARG A 137 -1.62 -9.32 -10.65
C ARG A 137 -1.42 -10.83 -10.79
N GLU A 138 -1.43 -11.36 -12.02
CA GLU A 138 -1.12 -12.77 -12.28
C GLU A 138 0.30 -13.12 -11.83
N HIS A 139 1.27 -12.24 -12.15
CA HIS A 139 2.66 -12.43 -11.75
C HIS A 139 2.84 -12.44 -10.23
N GLN A 140 2.19 -11.50 -9.52
CA GLN A 140 2.19 -11.47 -8.05
C GLN A 140 1.61 -12.75 -7.44
N ALA A 141 0.48 -13.24 -7.97
CA ALA A 141 -0.14 -14.47 -7.48
C ALA A 141 0.77 -15.69 -7.67
N LEU A 142 1.47 -15.77 -8.81
CA LEU A 142 2.44 -16.83 -9.09
C LEU A 142 3.64 -16.76 -8.12
N GLN A 143 4.23 -15.58 -7.93
CA GLN A 143 5.33 -15.40 -6.98
C GLN A 143 4.94 -15.79 -5.56
N GLN A 144 3.74 -15.41 -5.12
CA GLN A 144 3.24 -15.77 -3.79
C GLN A 144 3.05 -17.28 -3.64
N LEU A 145 2.51 -17.95 -4.65
CA LEU A 145 2.35 -19.41 -4.66
C LEU A 145 3.70 -20.13 -4.64
N GLU A 146 4.69 -19.63 -5.36
CA GLU A 146 6.06 -20.16 -5.36
C GLU A 146 6.73 -20.00 -3.99
N ALA A 147 6.57 -18.83 -3.35
CA ALA A 147 7.06 -18.57 -2.01
C ALA A 147 6.44 -19.52 -0.97
N ASP A 148 5.13 -19.73 -1.03
CA ASP A 148 4.44 -20.68 -0.12
C ASP A 148 4.94 -22.11 -0.32
N ARG A 149 5.11 -22.54 -1.57
CA ARG A 149 5.63 -23.87 -1.91
C ARG A 149 7.05 -24.06 -1.36
N ALA A 150 7.90 -23.05 -1.45
CA ALA A 150 9.24 -23.09 -0.90
C ALA A 150 9.19 -23.25 0.64
N CYS A 151 8.38 -22.45 1.32
CA CYS A 151 8.22 -22.53 2.78
C CYS A 151 7.71 -23.91 3.22
N VAL A 152 6.73 -24.47 2.52
CA VAL A 152 6.19 -25.82 2.81
C VAL A 152 7.23 -26.90 2.59
N ALA A 153 8.03 -26.79 1.51
CA ALA A 153 9.09 -27.75 1.22
C ALA A 153 10.15 -27.76 2.34
N GLU A 154 10.56 -26.60 2.82
CA GLU A 154 11.49 -26.47 3.96
C GLU A 154 10.90 -27.09 5.24
N HIS A 155 9.63 -26.79 5.57
CA HIS A 155 8.97 -27.37 6.75
C HIS A 155 8.90 -28.92 6.67
N LEU A 156 8.57 -29.47 5.50
CA LEU A 156 8.49 -30.92 5.31
C LEU A 156 9.86 -31.61 5.34
N GLN A 157 10.93 -30.93 4.94
CA GLN A 157 12.30 -31.45 5.05
C GLN A 157 12.74 -31.51 6.52
N HIS A 158 12.46 -30.46 7.31
CA HIS A 158 12.85 -30.40 8.71
C HIS A 158 12.04 -31.34 9.62
N HIS A 159 10.76 -31.59 9.31
CA HIS A 159 9.86 -32.43 10.12
C HIS A 159 9.58 -33.82 9.53
N GLY A 160 10.14 -34.14 8.36
CA GLY A 160 9.91 -35.40 7.65
C GLY A 160 10.87 -36.51 8.07
N ASN A 161 10.37 -37.75 8.12
CA ASN A 161 11.15 -38.98 8.37
C ASN A 161 12.03 -39.41 7.16
N GLY A 162 12.51 -38.46 6.35
CA GLY A 162 13.33 -38.72 5.14
C GLY A 162 12.60 -39.37 3.95
N LYS A 163 11.29 -39.64 4.06
CA LYS A 163 10.47 -40.16 2.95
C LYS A 163 9.84 -39.01 2.15
N PRO A 164 9.86 -39.05 0.80
CA PRO A 164 9.19 -38.04 -0.01
C PRO A 164 7.68 -38.02 0.33
N ALA A 165 7.17 -36.86 0.73
CA ALA A 165 5.74 -36.68 0.97
C ALA A 165 4.95 -36.99 -0.30
N ASP A 166 3.81 -37.65 -0.16
CA ASP A 166 2.88 -37.88 -1.28
C ASP A 166 2.34 -36.54 -1.82
N ALA A 167 1.96 -36.50 -3.10
CA ALA A 167 1.46 -35.30 -3.76
C ALA A 167 0.26 -34.68 -3.03
N GLN A 168 -0.66 -35.52 -2.55
CA GLN A 168 -1.82 -35.09 -1.79
C GLN A 168 -1.42 -34.41 -0.47
N ARG A 169 -0.46 -34.99 0.27
CA ARG A 169 0.03 -34.44 1.54
C ARG A 169 0.73 -33.09 1.36
N ARG A 170 1.44 -32.88 0.25
CA ARG A 170 2.03 -31.57 -0.09
C ARG A 170 0.95 -30.52 -0.38
N GLN A 171 -0.10 -30.90 -1.11
CA GLN A 171 -1.19 -30.01 -1.43
C GLN A 171 -1.97 -29.59 -0.17
N GLU A 172 -2.25 -30.52 0.74
CA GLU A 172 -2.89 -30.23 2.03
C GLU A 172 -2.02 -29.30 2.89
N ALA A 173 -0.71 -29.56 2.97
CA ALA A 173 0.22 -28.70 3.70
C ALA A 173 0.30 -27.29 3.11
N LEU A 174 0.24 -27.16 1.78
CA LEU A 174 0.22 -25.88 1.09
C LEU A 174 -1.05 -25.08 1.44
N LEU A 175 -2.22 -25.69 1.32
CA LEU A 175 -3.49 -25.04 1.66
C LEU A 175 -3.51 -24.56 3.12
N HIS A 176 -3.06 -25.41 4.03
CA HIS A 176 -2.92 -25.05 5.45
C HIS A 176 -1.94 -23.89 5.65
N TYR A 177 -0.78 -23.92 5.00
CA TYR A 177 0.22 -22.85 5.12
C TYR A 177 -0.30 -21.51 4.61
N THR A 178 -0.94 -21.50 3.44
CA THR A 178 -1.55 -20.31 2.83
C THR A 178 -2.60 -19.70 3.77
N ALA A 179 -3.50 -20.51 4.34
CA ALA A 179 -4.50 -20.03 5.30
C ALA A 179 -3.85 -19.43 6.55
N CYS A 180 -2.89 -20.12 7.17
CA CYS A 180 -2.20 -19.59 8.34
C CYS A 180 -1.40 -18.31 8.04
N ARG A 181 -0.89 -18.14 6.80
CA ARG A 181 -0.22 -16.89 6.38
C ARG A 181 -1.23 -15.76 6.27
N GLU A 182 -2.38 -16.01 5.67
CA GLU A 182 -3.47 -15.03 5.54
C GLU A 182 -3.95 -14.56 6.92
N ASP A 183 -4.14 -15.48 7.88
CA ASP A 183 -4.49 -15.14 9.26
C ASP A 183 -3.43 -14.24 9.92
N ARG A 184 -2.14 -14.61 9.83
CA ARG A 184 -1.05 -13.79 10.38
C ARG A 184 -1.01 -12.39 9.77
N VAL A 185 -1.17 -12.30 8.45
CA VAL A 185 -1.20 -11.02 7.73
C VAL A 185 -2.38 -10.18 8.21
N GLN A 186 -3.57 -10.77 8.36
CA GLN A 186 -4.75 -10.07 8.83
C GLN A 186 -4.57 -9.53 10.25
N ASP A 187 -4.08 -10.36 11.18
CA ASP A 187 -3.79 -9.96 12.56
C ASP A 187 -2.79 -8.80 12.63
N PHE A 188 -1.74 -8.85 11.79
CA PHE A 188 -0.76 -7.77 11.69
C PHE A 188 -1.38 -6.47 11.15
N LEU A 189 -2.23 -6.54 10.12
CA LEU A 189 -2.88 -5.36 9.56
C LEU A 189 -3.84 -4.71 10.57
N GLU A 190 -4.53 -5.51 11.37
CA GLU A 190 -5.37 -5.01 12.46
C GLU A 190 -4.54 -4.32 13.55
N ALA A 191 -3.42 -4.92 13.96
CA ALA A 191 -2.51 -4.31 14.93
C ALA A 191 -1.89 -3.00 14.38
N LEU A 192 -1.50 -2.97 13.10
CA LEU A 192 -0.98 -1.78 12.44
C LEU A 192 -2.05 -0.67 12.35
N LYS A 193 -3.29 -1.03 12.03
CA LYS A 193 -4.41 -0.08 12.03
C LYS A 193 -4.64 0.51 13.41
N HIS A 194 -4.67 -0.32 14.45
CA HIS A 194 -4.82 0.14 15.83
C HIS A 194 -3.69 1.12 16.23
N LYS A 195 -2.43 0.79 15.89
CA LYS A 195 -1.27 1.66 16.12
C LYS A 195 -1.40 3.02 15.42
N ARG A 196 -1.95 3.05 14.20
CA ARG A 196 -2.18 4.29 13.44
C ARG A 196 -3.33 5.11 14.05
N ASP A 197 -4.43 4.46 14.40
CA ASP A 197 -5.60 5.13 14.99
C ASP A 197 -5.27 5.72 16.37
N SER A 198 -4.49 5.01 17.19
CA SER A 198 -4.08 5.50 18.51
C SER A 198 -3.26 6.79 18.40
N PHE A 199 -2.36 6.90 17.41
CA PHE A 199 -1.57 8.10 17.18
C PHE A 199 -2.43 9.35 16.96
N TYR A 200 -3.52 9.24 16.19
CA TYR A 200 -4.44 10.37 15.99
C TYR A 200 -5.24 10.69 17.25
N SER A 201 -5.68 9.67 17.99
CA SER A 201 -6.38 9.86 19.26
C SER A 201 -5.50 10.56 20.29
N ASP A 202 -4.24 10.13 20.42
CA ASP A 202 -3.28 10.69 21.36
C ASP A 202 -3.03 12.18 21.05
N LEU A 203 -2.77 12.52 19.78
CA LEU A 203 -2.62 13.92 19.33
C LEU A 203 -3.86 14.78 19.55
N CYS A 204 -5.06 14.20 19.56
CA CYS A 204 -6.30 14.93 19.83
C CYS A 204 -6.63 15.06 21.32
N SER A 205 -5.92 14.34 22.20
CA SER A 205 -6.28 14.13 23.60
C SER A 205 -5.53 14.99 24.61
N GLU A 206 -4.64 15.91 24.19
CA GLU A 206 -4.10 16.92 25.10
C GLU A 206 -5.06 18.11 25.28
N PRO A 207 -5.34 18.53 26.54
CA PRO A 207 -6.12 19.72 26.80
C PRO A 207 -5.29 20.98 26.58
N VAL A 208 -5.95 21.92 25.91
CA VAL A 208 -5.67 23.37 25.85
C VAL A 208 -5.06 23.92 27.15
N LEU A 209 -3.90 24.56 27.00
CA LEU A 209 -3.26 25.58 27.87
C LEU A 209 -2.87 25.19 29.31
N ALA A 210 -1.57 25.34 29.59
CA ALA A 210 -1.07 25.95 30.83
C ALA A 210 -0.18 27.15 30.47
#